data_AF-A0AAQ1A512-F1
#
_entry.id   AF-A0AAQ1A512-F1
#
_cell.length_a   1.000
_cell.length_b   1.000
_cell.length_c   1.000
_cell.angle_alpha   90.00
_cell.angle_beta   90.00
_cell.angle_gamma   90.00
#
_symmetry.space_group_name_H-M   'P 1'
#
loop_
_entity.id
_entity.type
_entity.pdbx_description
1 polymer ?
#
loop_
_entity_poly.entity_id
_entity_poly.type
_entity_poly.pdbx_seq_one_letter_code
_entity_poly.pdbx_strand_id
1 'polypeptide(L)'
;MKITRKELQLMKETTSDGCIIYLSGPSSLDTPLELLRAKSIISVNGSTGYLLENNIPVFAYIVSDGSFYEKNKSLFLKYSSYARYTFISNDVLKRANTSEKEQLLNTCFVLNDICKSRGGPGRKIRYTIKSAINRSVFIKCSASRKEKTIAFSTDVYHGHFGSATVAFSALQLAISLKFREVLFSGLDLSGECKRFYSEGQPQPTTLPTDFNFILKSFDFLMKKYRGNIFNLSSRTAIPYEVIPFASAAEIMNQTTLV
;
A
#
# COMPACT_ATOMS: atom_id res chain seq x y z
N MET A 1 4.38 13.02 11.40
CA MET A 1 3.12 13.22 12.11
C MET A 1 2.62 11.86 12.58
N LYS A 2 2.06 11.78 13.78
CA LYS A 2 1.38 10.57 14.23
C LYS A 2 0.01 10.53 13.57
N ILE A 3 -0.45 9.36 13.13
CA ILE A 3 -1.81 9.20 12.63
C ILE A 3 -2.78 9.30 13.81
N THR A 4 -3.73 10.22 13.75
CA THR A 4 -4.81 10.40 14.71
C THR A 4 -6.17 10.09 14.11
N ARG A 5 -7.18 9.83 14.96
CA ARG A 5 -8.56 9.62 14.50
C ARG A 5 -9.11 10.86 13.77
N LYS A 6 -8.75 12.06 14.22
CA LYS A 6 -9.18 13.32 13.61
C LYS A 6 -8.66 13.46 12.18
N GLU A 7 -7.38 13.17 11.96
CA GLU A 7 -6.78 13.24 10.61
C GLU A 7 -7.39 12.19 9.67
N LEU A 8 -7.58 10.95 10.14
CA LEU A 8 -8.25 9.92 9.35
C LEU A 8 -9.69 10.29 9.03
N GLN A 9 -10.41 10.95 9.94
CA GLN A 9 -11.76 11.43 9.67
C GLN A 9 -11.77 12.53 8.62
N LEU A 10 -10.89 13.53 8.75
CA LEU A 10 -10.73 14.60 7.75
C LEU A 10 -10.36 14.05 6.37
N MET A 11 -9.49 13.04 6.31
CA MET A 11 -9.15 12.38 5.05
C MET A 11 -10.39 11.79 4.38
N LYS A 12 -11.22 11.04 5.12
CA LYS A 12 -12.46 10.40 4.61
C LYS A 12 -13.48 11.40 4.06
N GLU A 13 -13.55 12.59 4.64
CA GLU A 13 -14.46 13.65 4.18
C GLU A 13 -14.05 14.23 2.82
N THR A 14 -12.83 13.93 2.36
CA THR A 14 -12.22 14.50 1.15
C THR A 14 -11.88 13.46 0.09
N THR A 15 -12.25 12.20 0.34
CA THR A 15 -12.08 11.09 -0.61
C THR A 15 -13.30 10.92 -1.51
N SER A 16 -13.08 10.47 -2.74
CA SER A 16 -14.14 9.92 -3.59
C SER A 16 -14.61 8.55 -3.09
N ASP A 17 -15.66 8.00 -3.71
CA ASP A 17 -16.21 6.70 -3.34
C ASP A 17 -15.28 5.50 -3.59
N GLY A 18 -14.52 5.55 -4.70
CA GLY A 18 -13.53 4.53 -5.04
C GLY A 18 -12.12 5.07 -5.02
N CYS A 19 -11.14 4.20 -4.84
CA CYS A 19 -9.72 4.53 -4.99
C CYS A 19 -9.00 3.57 -5.93
N ILE A 20 -7.97 4.10 -6.59
CA ILE A 20 -6.99 3.29 -7.32
C ILE A 20 -5.68 3.33 -6.54
N ILE A 21 -5.19 2.16 -6.16
CA ILE A 21 -3.83 1.97 -5.69
C ILE A 21 -2.95 1.82 -6.92
N TYR A 22 -2.24 2.90 -7.27
CA TYR A 22 -1.41 2.98 -8.46
C TYR A 22 0.01 2.51 -8.14
N LEU A 23 0.39 1.36 -8.69
CA LEU A 23 1.66 0.69 -8.43
C LEU A 23 2.62 0.82 -9.62
N SER A 24 3.84 0.32 -9.46
CA SER A 24 4.91 0.43 -10.46
C SER A 24 4.92 -0.67 -11.53
N GLY A 25 4.03 -1.67 -11.47
CA GLY A 25 4.00 -2.75 -12.46
C GLY A 25 3.67 -2.22 -13.87
N PRO A 26 4.20 -2.82 -14.96
CA PRO A 26 3.94 -2.38 -16.33
C PRO A 26 2.47 -2.21 -16.69
N SER A 27 1.57 -3.06 -16.18
CA SER A 27 0.14 -2.96 -16.49
C SER A 27 -0.52 -1.69 -15.95
N SER A 28 0.16 -0.92 -15.07
CA SER A 28 -0.36 0.39 -14.66
C SER A 28 -0.58 1.33 -15.83
N LEU A 29 0.26 1.22 -16.87
CA LEU A 29 0.15 2.03 -18.08
C LEU A 29 -1.09 1.70 -18.92
N ASP A 30 -1.72 0.54 -18.69
CA ASP A 30 -2.95 0.13 -19.36
C ASP A 30 -4.19 0.75 -18.70
N THR A 31 -4.05 1.39 -17.54
CA THR A 31 -5.18 2.03 -16.84
C THR A 31 -5.53 3.36 -17.53
N PRO A 32 -6.76 3.53 -18.04
CA PRO A 32 -7.15 4.76 -18.73
C PRO A 32 -7.02 6.00 -17.85
N LEU A 33 -6.48 7.10 -18.41
CA LEU A 33 -6.34 8.36 -17.67
C LEU A 33 -7.67 8.89 -17.15
N GLU A 34 -8.76 8.68 -17.88
CA GLU A 34 -10.11 9.07 -17.43
C GLU A 34 -10.49 8.38 -16.12
N LEU A 35 -10.26 7.06 -16.03
CA LEU A 35 -10.50 6.29 -14.81
C LEU A 35 -9.60 6.78 -13.66
N LEU A 36 -8.34 7.12 -13.95
CA LEU A 36 -7.44 7.70 -12.96
C LEU A 36 -7.93 9.07 -12.44
N ARG A 37 -8.57 9.89 -13.30
CA ARG A 37 -9.15 11.18 -12.88
C ARG A 37 -10.45 11.04 -12.09
N ALA A 38 -11.20 9.97 -12.33
CA ALA A 38 -12.49 9.71 -11.69
C ALA A 38 -12.39 9.14 -10.26
N LYS A 39 -11.20 8.74 -9.81
CA LYS A 39 -11.00 8.05 -8.51
C LYS A 39 -9.90 8.72 -7.69
N SER A 40 -9.94 8.52 -6.37
CA SER A 40 -8.84 8.94 -5.49
C SER A 40 -7.62 8.05 -5.73
N ILE A 41 -6.45 8.65 -5.90
CA ILE A 41 -5.21 7.89 -6.17
C ILE A 41 -4.37 7.73 -4.92
N ILE A 42 -4.02 6.48 -4.60
CA ILE A 42 -2.96 6.13 -3.66
C ILE A 42 -1.77 5.61 -4.46
N SER A 43 -0.71 6.41 -4.60
CA SER A 43 0.50 6.03 -5.34
C SER A 43 1.61 5.55 -4.42
N VAL A 44 2.60 4.83 -4.97
CA VAL A 44 3.73 4.29 -4.20
C VAL A 44 5.08 4.54 -4.86
N ASN A 45 6.12 4.80 -4.06
CA ASN A 45 7.49 5.00 -4.52
C ASN A 45 7.60 5.83 -5.83
N GLY A 46 8.26 5.31 -6.87
CA GLY A 46 8.43 6.05 -8.12
C GLY A 46 7.21 6.13 -9.04
N SER A 47 6.13 5.36 -8.76
CA SER A 47 4.93 5.35 -9.63
C SER A 47 4.24 6.72 -9.74
N THR A 48 4.43 7.57 -8.73
CA THR A 48 3.92 8.94 -8.69
C THR A 48 4.41 9.82 -9.85
N GLY A 49 5.58 9.51 -10.44
CA GLY A 49 6.14 10.28 -11.55
C GLY A 49 5.20 10.35 -12.75
N TYR A 50 4.64 9.21 -13.15
CA TYR A 50 3.68 9.15 -14.28
C TYR A 50 2.40 9.95 -14.02
N LEU A 51 1.90 9.90 -12.78
CA LEU A 51 0.70 10.63 -12.38
C LEU A 51 0.94 12.15 -12.42
N LEU A 52 2.11 12.59 -11.95
CA LEU A 52 2.54 13.99 -12.04
C LEU A 52 2.66 14.45 -13.49
N GLU A 53 3.33 13.68 -14.35
CA GLU A 53 3.50 14.02 -15.77
C GLU A 53 2.17 14.13 -16.52
N ASN A 54 1.17 13.35 -16.12
CA ASN A 54 -0.18 13.39 -16.69
C ASN A 54 -1.15 14.30 -15.92
N ASN A 55 -0.68 15.11 -14.96
CA ASN A 55 -1.51 15.98 -14.14
C ASN A 55 -2.70 15.25 -13.46
N ILE A 56 -2.47 14.02 -12.98
CA ILE A 56 -3.44 13.25 -12.20
C ILE A 56 -3.23 13.60 -10.71
N PRO A 57 -4.25 14.13 -10.00
CA PRO A 57 -4.13 14.44 -8.59
C PRO A 57 -3.84 13.20 -7.74
N VAL A 58 -2.87 13.30 -6.83
CA VAL A 58 -2.50 12.21 -5.92
C VAL A 58 -3.06 12.49 -4.53
N PHE A 59 -4.02 11.68 -4.12
CA PHE A 59 -4.63 11.80 -2.80
C PHE A 59 -3.66 11.39 -1.69
N ALA A 60 -3.02 10.22 -1.82
CA ALA A 60 -2.02 9.76 -0.89
C ALA A 60 -0.80 9.16 -1.60
N TYR A 61 0.39 9.46 -1.09
CA TYR A 61 1.65 8.89 -1.54
C TYR A 61 2.28 8.07 -0.43
N ILE A 62 2.63 6.81 -0.70
CA ILE A 62 3.21 5.91 0.30
C ILE A 62 4.62 5.48 -0.07
N VAL A 63 5.54 5.64 0.88
CA VAL A 63 6.89 5.06 0.81
C VAL A 63 7.18 4.27 2.07
N SER A 64 7.12 2.94 1.95
CA SER A 64 7.49 2.06 3.08
C SER A 64 8.87 1.42 2.94
N ASP A 65 9.49 1.51 1.77
CA ASP A 65 10.86 1.06 1.50
C ASP A 65 11.84 2.19 1.82
N GLY A 66 12.62 2.04 2.89
CA GLY A 66 13.59 3.06 3.25
C GLY A 66 14.73 3.20 2.23
N SER A 67 15.06 2.14 1.48
CA SER A 67 16.12 2.20 0.47
C SER A 67 15.72 3.06 -0.73
N PHE A 68 14.42 3.10 -1.06
CA PHE A 68 13.89 4.04 -2.05
C PHE A 68 14.12 5.49 -1.61
N TYR A 69 13.78 5.83 -0.35
CA TYR A 69 14.01 7.16 0.20
C TYR A 69 15.50 7.53 0.17
N GLU A 70 16.36 6.65 0.69
CA GLU A 70 17.80 6.88 0.79
C GLU A 70 18.44 7.20 -0.57
N LYS A 71 18.07 6.45 -1.62
CA LYS A 71 18.65 6.58 -2.96
C LYS A 71 17.97 7.65 -3.82
N ASN A 72 16.72 7.99 -3.55
CA ASN A 72 15.92 8.90 -4.40
C ASN A 72 15.30 10.06 -3.61
N LYS A 73 16.04 10.66 -2.67
CA LYS A 73 15.52 11.73 -1.80
C LYS A 73 14.86 12.88 -2.56
N SER A 74 15.47 13.35 -3.64
CA SER A 74 14.91 14.44 -4.47
C SER A 74 13.56 14.07 -5.08
N LEU A 75 13.43 12.86 -5.64
CA LEU A 75 12.17 12.35 -6.16
C LEU A 75 11.14 12.16 -5.05
N PHE A 76 11.54 11.62 -3.89
CA PHE A 76 10.66 11.51 -2.73
C PHE A 76 10.07 12.87 -2.34
N LEU A 77 10.91 13.90 -2.20
CA LEU A 77 10.46 15.24 -1.83
C LEU A 77 9.53 15.84 -2.88
N LYS A 78 9.88 15.70 -4.17
CA LYS A 78 9.05 16.15 -5.30
C LYS A 78 7.67 15.47 -5.32
N TYR A 79 7.62 14.16 -5.10
CA TYR A 79 6.35 13.41 -5.07
C TYR A 79 5.56 13.68 -3.81
N SER A 80 6.23 13.86 -2.67
CA SER A 80 5.60 14.25 -1.42
C SER A 80 5.02 15.65 -1.45
N SER A 81 5.61 16.60 -2.19
CA SER A 81 5.04 17.94 -2.35
C SER A 81 3.88 17.97 -3.33
N TYR A 82 3.79 16.99 -4.24
CA TYR A 82 2.69 16.87 -5.20
C TYR A 82 1.48 16.16 -4.60
N ALA A 83 1.69 15.14 -3.77
CA ALA A 83 0.61 14.42 -3.10
C ALA A 83 -0.03 15.25 -1.99
N ARG A 84 -1.35 15.09 -1.81
CA ARG A 84 -2.07 15.75 -0.71
C ARG A 84 -1.64 15.25 0.67
N TYR A 85 -1.41 13.93 0.79
CA TYR A 85 -0.95 13.30 2.02
C TYR A 85 0.21 12.35 1.73
N THR A 86 1.27 12.41 2.53
CA THR A 86 2.40 11.48 2.42
C THR A 86 2.47 10.57 3.63
N PHE A 87 2.60 9.26 3.38
CA PHE A 87 2.74 8.23 4.41
C PHE A 87 4.10 7.53 4.26
N ILE A 88 4.81 7.38 5.38
CA ILE A 88 6.12 6.73 5.42
C ILE A 88 6.18 5.64 6.47
N SER A 89 7.01 4.63 6.25
CA SER A 89 7.29 3.62 7.29
C SER A 89 8.35 4.12 8.28
N ASN A 90 8.48 3.40 9.39
CA ASN A 90 9.60 3.57 10.31
C ASN A 90 10.97 3.24 9.67
N ASP A 91 11.03 2.49 8.57
CA ASP A 91 12.29 2.20 7.88
C ASP A 91 12.86 3.44 7.19
N VAL A 92 11.98 4.26 6.58
CA VAL A 92 12.35 5.56 6.01
C VAL A 92 12.98 6.46 7.07
N LEU A 93 12.35 6.57 8.24
CA LEU A 93 12.87 7.39 9.35
C LEU A 93 14.22 6.91 9.90
N LYS A 94 14.54 5.62 9.78
CA LYS A 94 15.82 5.07 10.24
C LYS A 94 16.99 5.38 9.32
N ARG A 95 16.70 5.60 8.03
CA ARG A 95 17.71 5.93 7.00
C ARG A 95 17.85 7.44 6.77
N ALA A 96 16.93 8.22 7.32
CA ALA A 96 17.04 9.67 7.38
C ALA A 96 18.08 10.09 8.43
N ASN A 97 18.85 11.14 8.13
CA ASN A 97 19.65 11.80 9.15
C ASN A 97 18.75 12.60 10.13
N THR A 98 19.34 13.20 11.18
CA THR A 98 18.57 13.88 12.24
C THR A 98 17.67 15.00 11.71
N SER A 99 18.20 15.87 10.84
CA SER A 99 17.45 17.01 10.28
C SER A 99 16.34 16.54 9.34
N GLU A 100 16.65 15.58 8.47
CA GLU A 100 15.66 14.96 7.58
C GLU A 100 14.53 14.30 8.36
N LYS A 101 14.87 13.59 9.45
CA LYS A 101 13.89 12.91 10.29
C LYS A 101 12.91 13.90 10.92
N GLU A 102 13.39 15.04 11.38
CA GLU A 102 12.54 16.11 11.91
C GLU A 102 11.58 16.64 10.83
N GLN A 103 12.09 16.95 9.64
CA GLN A 103 11.27 17.40 8.52
C GLN A 103 10.21 16.36 8.13
N LEU A 104 10.59 15.09 8.02
CA LEU A 104 9.68 13.98 7.72
C LEU A 104 8.59 13.84 8.80
N LEU A 105 8.95 14.01 10.08
CA LEU A 105 7.99 13.96 11.17
C LEU A 105 7.05 15.17 11.19
N ASN A 106 7.40 16.28 10.55
CA ASN A 106 6.52 17.45 10.43
C ASN A 106 5.62 17.39 9.19
N THR A 107 6.01 16.66 8.15
CA THR A 107 5.33 16.68 6.83
C THR A 107 4.65 15.37 6.44
N CYS A 108 5.06 14.23 7.01
CA CYS A 108 4.59 12.92 6.61
C CYS A 108 3.90 12.17 7.76
N PHE A 109 2.87 11.38 7.46
CA PHE A 109 2.25 10.44 8.42
C PHE A 109 3.09 9.18 8.58
N VAL A 110 3.35 8.77 9.83
CA VAL A 110 4.15 7.57 10.10
C VAL A 110 3.25 6.35 10.25
N LEU A 111 3.43 5.40 9.34
CA LEU A 111 2.84 4.07 9.40
C LEU A 111 3.67 3.20 10.37
N ASN A 112 3.05 2.88 11.52
CA ASN A 112 3.69 2.09 12.57
C ASN A 112 3.40 0.60 12.42
N ASP A 113 4.42 -0.25 12.55
CA ASP A 113 4.24 -1.70 12.49
C ASP A 113 3.33 -2.21 13.61
N ILE A 114 2.27 -2.96 13.27
CA ILE A 114 1.43 -3.65 14.26
C ILE A 114 2.18 -4.77 14.96
N CYS A 115 3.09 -5.45 14.27
CA CYS A 115 3.84 -6.58 14.81
C CYS A 115 5.13 -6.82 14.03
N LYS A 116 6.00 -7.68 14.57
CA LYS A 116 7.18 -8.15 13.87
C LYS A 116 6.83 -9.37 13.02
N SER A 117 7.54 -9.52 11.90
CA SER A 117 7.32 -10.59 10.92
C SER A 117 7.79 -11.97 11.36
N ARG A 118 8.51 -12.12 12.47
CA ARG A 118 9.01 -13.44 12.93
C ARG A 118 8.09 -14.03 14.01
N GLY A 119 7.74 -15.31 13.88
CA GLY A 119 6.97 -16.07 14.87
C GLY A 119 7.70 -16.36 16.18
N GLY A 120 7.10 -17.19 17.03
CA GLY A 120 7.64 -17.59 18.33
C GLY A 120 6.53 -17.79 19.37
N PRO A 121 6.71 -18.65 20.38
CA PRO A 121 5.64 -18.99 21.33
C PRO A 121 5.14 -17.78 22.12
N GLY A 122 6.04 -16.98 22.69
CA GLY A 122 5.67 -15.74 23.41
C GLY A 122 5.02 -14.69 22.49
N ARG A 123 5.44 -14.62 21.22
CA ARG A 123 4.81 -13.73 20.23
C ARG A 123 3.42 -14.20 19.85
N LYS A 124 3.22 -15.51 19.68
CA LYS A 124 1.91 -16.10 19.41
C LYS A 124 0.93 -15.71 20.51
N ILE A 125 1.27 -15.91 21.78
CA ILE A 125 0.43 -15.53 22.92
C ILE A 125 0.13 -14.01 22.89
N ARG A 126 1.17 -13.18 22.81
CA ARG A 126 1.03 -11.71 22.77
C ARG A 126 0.12 -11.24 21.62
N TYR A 127 0.28 -11.82 20.43
CA TYR A 127 -0.46 -11.42 19.23
C TYR A 127 -1.89 -11.96 19.21
N THR A 128 -2.15 -13.12 19.81
CA THR A 128 -3.51 -13.58 20.07
C THR A 128 -4.25 -12.60 20.97
N ILE A 129 -3.66 -12.18 22.09
CA ILE A 129 -4.25 -11.18 22.99
C ILE A 129 -4.45 -9.85 22.24
N LYS A 130 -3.43 -9.38 21.51
CA LYS A 130 -3.50 -8.13 20.74
C LYS A 130 -4.66 -8.11 19.73
N SER A 131 -4.90 -9.23 19.03
CA SER A 131 -6.01 -9.32 18.07
C SER A 131 -7.37 -9.47 18.76
N ALA A 132 -7.41 -10.05 19.97
CA ALA A 132 -8.64 -10.16 20.75
C ALA A 132 -9.10 -8.80 21.30
N ILE A 133 -8.17 -7.96 21.76
CA ILE A 133 -8.48 -6.62 22.31
C ILE A 133 -8.78 -5.58 21.23
N ASN A 134 -8.29 -5.80 20.01
CA ASN A 134 -8.45 -4.85 18.92
C ASN A 134 -9.01 -5.53 17.68
N ARG A 135 -10.32 -5.33 17.48
CA ARG A 135 -11.08 -5.94 16.37
C ARG A 135 -10.63 -5.46 14.99
N SER A 136 -9.90 -4.35 14.89
CA SER A 136 -9.36 -3.90 13.61
C SER A 136 -8.07 -4.61 13.22
N VAL A 137 -7.40 -5.30 14.15
CA VAL A 137 -6.07 -5.89 13.97
C VAL A 137 -6.15 -7.41 13.89
N PHE A 138 -5.61 -7.98 12.82
CA PHE A 138 -5.62 -9.40 12.55
C PHE A 138 -4.20 -9.91 12.47
N ILE A 139 -3.83 -10.88 13.32
CA ILE A 139 -2.46 -11.44 13.33
C ILE A 139 -2.51 -12.97 13.32
N LYS A 140 -1.91 -13.58 12.29
CA LYS A 140 -1.62 -15.01 12.19
C LYS A 140 -0.15 -15.24 12.51
N CYS A 141 0.12 -15.71 13.72
CA CYS A 141 1.48 -15.97 14.22
C CYS A 141 1.67 -17.45 14.56
N SER A 142 2.77 -18.02 14.07
CA SER A 142 3.21 -19.36 14.44
C SER A 142 3.96 -19.36 15.77
N ALA A 143 3.95 -20.49 16.47
CA ALA A 143 4.85 -20.73 17.59
C ALA A 143 6.29 -20.98 17.09
N SER A 144 6.45 -21.42 15.84
CA SER A 144 7.76 -21.58 15.22
C SER A 144 8.38 -20.22 14.89
N ARG A 145 9.67 -20.06 15.18
CA ARG A 145 10.46 -18.89 14.78
C ARG A 145 10.88 -18.91 13.30
N LYS A 146 10.71 -20.05 12.61
CA LYS A 146 11.04 -20.21 11.18
C LYS A 146 9.91 -19.69 10.28
N GLU A 147 8.68 -19.69 10.78
CA GLU A 147 7.52 -19.22 10.04
C GLU A 147 7.35 -17.70 10.22
N LYS A 148 7.12 -17.00 9.10
CA LYS A 148 6.80 -15.58 9.12
C LYS A 148 5.37 -15.37 9.63
N THR A 149 5.21 -14.43 10.55
CA THR A 149 3.93 -13.89 10.97
C THR A 149 3.30 -13.12 9.82
N ILE A 150 1.99 -13.31 9.61
CA ILE A 150 1.17 -12.53 8.69
C ILE A 150 0.23 -11.67 9.53
N ALA A 151 0.03 -10.42 9.17
CA ALA A 151 -0.89 -9.55 9.86
C ALA A 151 -1.42 -8.45 8.95
N PHE A 152 -2.53 -7.83 9.33
CA PHE A 152 -3.00 -6.58 8.74
C PHE A 152 -3.89 -5.82 9.73
N SER A 153 -4.14 -4.53 9.45
CA SER A 153 -5.13 -3.73 10.15
C SER A 153 -6.16 -3.14 9.19
N THR A 154 -7.42 -3.08 9.63
CA THR A 154 -8.51 -2.35 8.96
C THR A 154 -8.64 -0.91 9.45
N ASP A 155 -7.77 -0.49 10.37
CA ASP A 155 -7.61 0.88 10.87
C ASP A 155 -6.12 1.16 11.16
N VAL A 156 -5.46 1.92 10.27
CA VAL A 156 -4.03 2.25 10.37
C VAL A 156 -3.69 3.13 11.56
N TYR A 157 -4.67 3.70 12.27
CA TYR A 157 -4.44 4.30 13.60
C TYR A 157 -3.79 3.30 14.56
N HIS A 158 -4.16 2.02 14.46
CA HIS A 158 -3.60 0.95 15.27
C HIS A 158 -2.30 0.34 14.69
N GLY A 159 -1.85 0.88 13.54
CA GLY A 159 -0.68 0.48 12.79
C GLY A 159 -1.01 -0.29 11.50
N HIS A 160 0.02 -0.61 10.72
CA HIS A 160 -0.05 -1.41 9.50
C HIS A 160 0.92 -2.60 9.56
N PHE A 161 0.89 -3.46 8.54
CA PHE A 161 1.90 -4.48 8.31
C PHE A 161 2.39 -4.44 6.86
N GLY A 162 3.69 -4.35 6.62
CA GLY A 162 4.21 -4.14 5.25
C GLY A 162 4.16 -5.34 4.31
N SER A 163 4.18 -6.57 4.84
CA SER A 163 4.16 -7.82 4.04
C SER A 163 5.09 -7.86 2.81
N ALA A 164 6.30 -7.31 2.89
CA ALA A 164 7.28 -7.27 1.79
C ALA A 164 6.83 -6.56 0.50
N THR A 165 5.73 -5.80 0.52
CA THR A 165 5.30 -4.97 -0.62
C THR A 165 4.55 -3.72 -0.15
N VAL A 166 4.86 -2.56 -0.75
CA VAL A 166 4.18 -1.29 -0.43
C VAL A 166 2.68 -1.37 -0.74
N ALA A 167 2.28 -2.17 -1.74
CA ALA A 167 0.90 -2.38 -2.14
C ALA A 167 0.02 -2.86 -0.97
N PHE A 168 0.55 -3.70 -0.10
CA PHE A 168 -0.20 -4.22 1.05
C PHE A 168 -0.40 -3.17 2.15
N SER A 169 0.53 -2.22 2.29
CA SER A 169 0.34 -1.06 3.17
C SER A 169 -0.67 -0.07 2.58
N ALA A 170 -0.63 0.15 1.28
CA ALA A 170 -1.62 0.97 0.57
C ALA A 170 -3.04 0.43 0.71
N LEU A 171 -3.21 -0.89 0.61
CA LEU A 171 -4.51 -1.53 0.82
C LEU A 171 -5.05 -1.30 2.23
N GLN A 172 -4.20 -1.44 3.26
CA GLN A 172 -4.62 -1.18 4.64
C GLN A 172 -5.01 0.29 4.86
N LEU A 173 -4.31 1.24 4.23
CA LEU A 173 -4.71 2.64 4.25
C LEU A 173 -6.08 2.83 3.57
N ALA A 174 -6.27 2.29 2.36
CA ALA A 174 -7.53 2.38 1.64
C ALA A 174 -8.72 1.83 2.47
N ILE A 175 -8.55 0.66 3.08
CA ILE A 175 -9.55 0.05 3.97
C ILE A 175 -9.84 0.93 5.20
N SER A 176 -8.81 1.55 5.77
CA SER A 176 -8.96 2.44 6.92
C SER A 176 -9.74 3.71 6.59
N LEU A 177 -9.57 4.20 5.36
CA LEU A 177 -10.30 5.33 4.79
C LEU A 177 -11.68 4.95 4.24
N LYS A 178 -12.10 3.69 4.34
CA LYS A 178 -13.46 3.24 4.02
C LYS A 178 -13.88 3.52 2.56
N PHE A 179 -12.94 3.49 1.62
CA PHE A 179 -13.29 3.46 0.20
C PHE A 179 -14.23 2.28 -0.09
N ARG A 180 -15.30 2.55 -0.84
CA ARG A 180 -16.33 1.56 -1.20
C ARG A 180 -15.81 0.56 -2.23
N GLU A 181 -14.84 0.98 -3.03
CA GLU A 181 -14.17 0.19 -4.06
C GLU A 181 -12.67 0.51 -4.07
N VAL A 182 -11.84 -0.53 -4.13
CA VAL A 182 -10.39 -0.42 -4.22
C VAL A 182 -9.90 -1.18 -5.44
N LEU A 183 -9.27 -0.48 -6.37
CA LEU A 183 -8.73 -1.06 -7.59
C LEU A 183 -7.20 -1.03 -7.53
N PHE A 184 -6.54 -2.15 -7.78
CA PHE A 184 -5.11 -2.16 -8.03
C PHE A 184 -4.82 -1.91 -9.50
N SER A 185 -3.98 -0.92 -9.78
CA SER A 185 -3.34 -0.70 -11.07
C SER A 185 -1.88 -1.11 -10.94
N GLY A 186 -1.39 -2.03 -11.79
CA GLY A 186 0.02 -2.47 -11.75
C GLY A 186 0.38 -3.48 -10.67
N LEU A 187 -0.59 -4.24 -10.12
CA LEU A 187 -0.30 -5.35 -9.20
C LEU A 187 0.05 -6.61 -9.99
N ASP A 188 1.18 -6.57 -10.69
CA ASP A 188 1.60 -7.62 -11.61
C ASP A 188 2.31 -8.75 -10.87
N LEU A 189 3.39 -8.44 -10.14
CA LEU A 189 4.23 -9.43 -9.44
C LEU A 189 4.71 -10.62 -10.31
N SER A 190 4.69 -10.47 -11.64
CA SER A 190 5.08 -11.49 -12.61
C SER A 190 6.53 -11.29 -13.09
N GLY A 191 7.15 -12.39 -13.54
CA GLY A 191 8.53 -12.39 -14.05
C GLY A 191 9.54 -11.74 -13.11
N GLU A 192 10.34 -10.81 -13.66
CA GLU A 192 11.37 -10.07 -12.92
C GLU A 192 10.82 -8.92 -12.06
N CYS A 193 9.49 -8.75 -11.98
CA CYS A 193 8.85 -7.62 -11.30
C CYS A 193 9.40 -6.27 -11.77
N LYS A 194 9.53 -6.09 -13.09
CA LYS A 194 9.98 -4.84 -13.71
C LYS A 194 9.08 -3.69 -13.31
N ARG A 195 9.64 -2.48 -13.25
CA ARG A 195 8.89 -1.24 -13.04
C ARG A 195 8.65 -0.60 -14.40
N PHE A 196 7.52 0.09 -14.57
CA PHE A 196 7.19 0.74 -15.85
C PHE A 196 8.09 1.95 -16.15
N TYR A 197 8.66 2.57 -15.11
CA TYR A 197 9.50 3.76 -15.24
C TYR A 197 10.99 3.40 -15.21
N SER A 198 11.79 4.21 -15.89
CA SER A 198 13.25 4.09 -15.89
C SER A 198 13.83 4.53 -14.54
N GLU A 199 14.73 3.72 -14.01
CA GLU A 199 15.54 4.06 -12.85
C GLU A 199 16.95 4.39 -13.33
N GLY A 200 17.51 5.53 -12.94
CA GLY A 200 18.89 5.87 -13.31
C GLY A 200 19.90 4.83 -12.82
N GLN A 201 19.60 4.18 -11.70
CA GLN A 201 20.27 2.97 -11.21
C GLN A 201 19.18 1.97 -10.77
N PRO A 202 19.08 0.78 -11.40
CA PRO A 202 18.05 -0.19 -11.07
C PRO A 202 18.03 -0.53 -9.58
N GLN A 203 16.88 -0.36 -8.93
CA GLN A 203 16.78 -0.72 -7.52
C GLN A 203 16.54 -2.23 -7.38
N PRO A 204 17.30 -2.93 -6.51
CA PRO A 204 17.07 -4.34 -6.28
C PRO A 204 15.65 -4.58 -5.78
N THR A 205 15.09 -5.73 -6.14
CA THR A 205 13.76 -6.15 -5.70
C THR A 205 13.83 -7.51 -5.04
N THR A 206 13.12 -7.67 -3.91
CA THR A 206 12.94 -8.97 -3.27
C THR A 206 11.57 -9.57 -3.57
N LEU A 207 10.76 -8.90 -4.40
CA LEU A 207 9.37 -9.31 -4.68
C LEU A 207 9.27 -10.76 -5.22
N PRO A 208 10.12 -11.22 -6.17
CA PRO A 208 10.07 -12.61 -6.61
C PRO A 208 10.35 -13.61 -5.47
N THR A 209 11.37 -13.33 -4.65
CA THR A 209 11.76 -14.19 -3.52
C THR A 209 10.71 -14.20 -2.41
N ASP A 210 10.06 -13.06 -2.14
CA ASP A 210 9.04 -12.92 -1.11
C ASP A 210 7.61 -13.22 -1.62
N PHE A 211 7.43 -13.57 -2.89
CA PHE A 211 6.11 -13.71 -3.53
C PHE A 211 5.15 -14.62 -2.75
N ASN A 212 5.61 -15.80 -2.33
CA ASN A 212 4.77 -16.72 -1.54
C ASN A 212 4.28 -16.09 -0.22
N PHE A 213 5.11 -15.26 0.42
CA PHE A 213 4.71 -14.55 1.63
C PHE A 213 3.72 -13.42 1.32
N ILE A 214 3.95 -12.66 0.25
CA ILE A 214 3.03 -11.62 -0.24
C ILE A 214 1.65 -12.22 -0.54
N LEU A 215 1.61 -13.31 -1.31
CA LEU A 215 0.38 -14.01 -1.69
C LEU A 215 -0.40 -14.49 -0.46
N LYS A 216 0.28 -15.15 0.49
CA LYS A 216 -0.36 -15.60 1.75
C LYS A 216 -0.93 -14.46 2.58
N SER A 217 -0.34 -13.26 2.52
CA SER A 217 -0.85 -12.09 3.22
C SER A 217 -2.09 -11.50 2.56
N PHE A 218 -2.12 -11.41 1.23
CA PHE A 218 -3.33 -11.01 0.50
C PHE A 218 -4.46 -12.03 0.74
N ASP A 219 -4.19 -13.32 0.59
CA ASP A 219 -5.17 -14.39 0.88
C ASP A 219 -5.72 -14.30 2.31
N PHE A 220 -4.85 -14.10 3.31
CA PHE A 220 -5.28 -13.94 4.69
C PHE A 220 -6.16 -12.71 4.90
N LEU A 221 -5.84 -11.58 4.27
CA LEU A 221 -6.65 -10.37 4.34
C LEU A 221 -8.01 -10.58 3.68
N MET A 222 -8.03 -11.10 2.46
CA MET A 222 -9.26 -11.29 1.66
C MET A 222 -10.22 -12.31 2.31
N LYS A 223 -9.70 -13.31 3.04
CA LYS A 223 -10.52 -14.24 3.84
C LYS A 223 -11.15 -13.63 5.09
N LYS A 224 -10.63 -12.49 5.56
CA LYS A 224 -11.03 -11.87 6.84
C LYS A 224 -11.75 -10.54 6.66
N TYR A 225 -11.49 -9.83 5.58
CA TYR A 225 -12.11 -8.55 5.25
C TYR A 225 -13.01 -8.73 4.02
N ARG A 226 -14.27 -8.33 4.15
CA ARG A 226 -15.22 -8.28 3.03
C ARG A 226 -15.25 -6.87 2.48
N GLY A 227 -14.80 -6.69 1.24
CA GLY A 227 -14.85 -5.42 0.54
C GLY A 227 -14.66 -5.62 -0.96
N ASN A 228 -14.99 -4.60 -1.74
CA ASN A 228 -14.86 -4.60 -3.19
C ASN A 228 -13.41 -4.24 -3.55
N ILE A 229 -12.56 -5.26 -3.68
CA ILE A 229 -11.14 -5.12 -3.98
C ILE A 229 -10.85 -5.92 -5.25
N PHE A 230 -10.37 -5.23 -6.28
CA PHE A 230 -10.11 -5.81 -7.59
C PHE A 230 -8.72 -5.48 -8.10
N ASN A 231 -8.22 -6.31 -9.02
CA ASN A 231 -7.02 -6.04 -9.80
C ASN A 231 -7.39 -5.69 -11.24
N LEU A 232 -6.87 -4.56 -11.75
CA LEU A 232 -7.04 -4.16 -13.15
C LEU A 232 -6.03 -4.86 -14.07
N SER A 233 -5.00 -5.50 -13.52
CA SER A 233 -3.99 -6.20 -14.31
C SER A 233 -4.52 -7.53 -14.84
N SER A 234 -4.55 -7.66 -16.17
CA SER A 234 -4.78 -8.94 -16.87
C SER A 234 -3.54 -9.85 -16.89
N ARG A 235 -2.39 -9.37 -16.37
CA ARG A 235 -1.09 -10.05 -16.42
C ARG A 235 -0.44 -10.06 -15.03
N THR A 236 -1.11 -10.70 -14.09
CA THR A 236 -0.66 -10.80 -12.69
C THR A 236 -0.26 -12.23 -12.32
N ALA A 237 0.70 -12.36 -11.40
CA ALA A 237 1.03 -13.62 -10.75
C ALA A 237 0.08 -13.92 -9.57
N ILE A 238 -0.67 -12.94 -9.07
CA ILE A 238 -1.67 -13.16 -8.02
C ILE A 238 -2.87 -13.87 -8.65
N PRO A 239 -3.27 -15.06 -8.17
CA PRO A 239 -4.45 -15.74 -8.67
C PRO A 239 -5.73 -14.92 -8.43
N TYR A 240 -6.64 -14.91 -9.41
CA TYR A 240 -7.86 -14.10 -9.34
C TYR A 240 -8.86 -14.59 -8.29
N GLU A 241 -8.75 -15.83 -7.82
CA GLU A 241 -9.47 -16.31 -6.65
C GLU A 241 -9.03 -15.62 -5.34
N VAL A 242 -7.82 -15.02 -5.31
CA VAL A 242 -7.34 -14.23 -4.16
C VAL A 242 -7.72 -12.77 -4.33
N ILE A 243 -7.43 -12.16 -5.48
CA ILE A 243 -7.86 -10.79 -5.82
C ILE A 243 -8.55 -10.82 -7.18
N PRO A 244 -9.89 -10.71 -7.24
CA PRO A 244 -10.63 -10.79 -8.49
C PRO A 244 -10.18 -9.76 -9.53
N PHE A 245 -10.21 -10.15 -10.79
CA PHE A 245 -10.01 -9.23 -11.91
C PHE A 245 -11.24 -8.35 -12.12
N ALA A 246 -11.04 -7.10 -12.51
CA ALA A 246 -12.07 -6.25 -13.08
C ALA A 246 -11.47 -5.52 -14.29
N SER A 247 -12.18 -5.45 -15.41
CA SER A 247 -11.69 -4.67 -16.55
C SER A 247 -11.92 -3.18 -16.32
N ALA A 248 -10.96 -2.35 -16.75
CA ALA A 248 -11.12 -0.90 -16.65
C ALA A 248 -12.36 -0.40 -17.42
N ALA A 249 -12.71 -1.04 -18.55
CA ALA A 249 -13.88 -0.71 -19.35
C ALA A 249 -15.20 -0.95 -18.59
N GLU A 250 -15.33 -2.09 -17.89
CA GLU A 250 -16.52 -2.39 -17.07
C GLU A 250 -16.68 -1.37 -15.93
N ILE A 251 -15.59 -1.03 -15.26
CA ILE A 251 -15.60 -0.04 -14.15
C ILE A 251 -16.02 1.35 -14.65
N MET A 252 -15.53 1.77 -15.82
CA MET A 252 -15.90 3.06 -16.40
C MET A 252 -17.39 3.10 -16.77
N ASN A 253 -17.92 2.04 -17.39
CA ASN A 253 -19.34 1.96 -17.77
C ASN A 253 -20.29 2.01 -16.54
N GLN A 254 -19.88 1.45 -15.40
CA GLN A 254 -20.65 1.56 -14.16
C GLN A 254 -20.67 2.98 -13.59
N THR A 255 -19.64 3.78 -13.88
CA THR A 255 -19.52 5.16 -13.38
C THR A 255 -20.36 6.14 -14.21
N THR A 256 -20.65 5.84 -15.48
CA THR A 256 -21.44 6.70 -16.38
C THR A 256 -22.96 6.55 -16.21
N LEU A 257 -23.42 5.54 -15.49
CA LEU A 257 -24.84 5.20 -15.30
C LEU A 257 -25.44 5.73 -13.97
N VAL A 258 -24.68 6.51 -13.21
CA VAL A 258 -25.08 7.14 -11.94
C VAL A 258 -25.01 8.67 -12.10
#